data_AF-V8N362-F1
#
_entry.id   AF-V8N362-F1
#
_cell.length_a   1.000
_cell.length_b   1.000
_cell.length_c   1.000
_cell.angle_alpha   90.00
_cell.angle_beta   90.00
_cell.angle_gamma   90.00
#
_symmetry.space_group_name_H-M   'P 1'
#
loop_
_entity.id
_entity.type
_entity.pdbx_description
1 polymer ?
#
loop_
_entity_poly.entity_id
_entity_poly.type
_entity_poly.pdbx_seq_one_letter_code
_entity_poly.pdbx_strand_id
1 'polypeptide(L)'
;MGEVGPKGERGEAGDPGGHKLMYQSAFTVKRQTHEHPAKNRPVVFHGNVTNTYHDYDTSTGKFTCRIPGMYYFVFHTSLTSNLCVSLYRNRERVASFCDHLSNP
;
A
#
# COMPACT_ATOMS: atom_id res chain seq x y z
N MET A 1 -2.21 -1.43 69.49
CA MET A 1 -2.29 -1.61 68.02
C MET A 1 -1.09 -0.91 67.42
N GLY A 2 -0.29 -1.60 66.60
CA GLY A 2 0.94 -1.05 66.02
C GLY A 2 0.65 -0.14 64.82
N GLU A 3 1.53 0.83 64.59
CA GLU A 3 1.40 1.75 63.46
C GLU A 3 1.54 1.04 62.12
N VAL A 4 0.79 1.50 61.13
CA VAL A 4 0.85 0.95 59.77
C VAL A 4 2.20 1.32 59.16
N GLY A 5 2.87 0.32 58.58
CA GLY A 5 4.18 0.50 57.97
C GLY A 5 4.17 1.48 56.78
N PRO A 6 5.34 2.02 56.42
CA PRO A 6 5.45 2.95 55.31
C PRO A 6 5.03 2.30 54.00
N LYS A 7 4.48 3.11 53.11
CA LYS A 7 4.11 2.67 51.76
C LYS A 7 5.37 2.26 51.00
N GLY A 8 5.31 1.12 50.31
CA GLY A 8 6.41 0.64 49.45
C GLY A 8 6.71 1.58 48.28
N GLU A 9 7.90 1.40 47.71
CA GLU A 9 8.38 2.20 46.58
C GLU A 9 7.56 1.97 45.30
N ARG A 10 7.59 2.94 44.40
CA ARG A 10 6.94 2.83 43.09
C ARG A 10 7.71 1.83 42.23
N GLY A 11 7.00 0.88 41.62
CA GLY A 11 7.59 -0.03 40.63
C GLY A 11 8.13 0.68 39.40
N GLU A 12 8.94 -0.03 38.62
CA GLU A 12 9.58 0.49 37.42
C GLU A 12 8.56 0.84 36.32
N ALA A 13 8.96 1.76 35.43
CA ALA A 13 8.16 2.09 34.26
C ALA A 13 8.14 0.92 33.26
N GLY A 14 6.97 0.65 32.67
CA GLY A 14 6.84 -0.38 31.64
C GLY A 14 7.51 0.00 30.31
N ASP A 15 7.72 -1.00 29.45
CA ASP A 15 8.41 -0.81 28.17
C ASP A 15 7.67 0.14 27.21
N PRO A 16 8.41 0.90 26.37
CA PRO A 16 7.82 1.70 25.31
C PRO A 16 7.07 0.81 24.30
N GLY A 17 5.85 1.22 23.92
CA GLY A 17 5.03 0.47 22.97
C GLY A 17 5.59 0.44 21.55
N GLY A 18 6.25 -0.66 21.16
CA GLY A 18 6.78 -0.88 19.79
C GLY A 18 5.73 -1.25 18.73
N HIS A 19 4.47 -1.47 19.13
CA HIS A 19 3.44 -2.01 18.25
C HIS A 19 3.08 -1.14 17.04
N LYS A 20 3.22 0.20 17.11
CA LYS A 20 2.79 1.09 16.00
C LYS A 20 3.66 0.97 14.74
N LEU A 21 4.94 0.62 14.87
CA LEU A 21 5.85 0.53 13.71
C LEU A 21 5.62 -0.75 12.89
N MET A 22 5.10 -1.81 13.51
CA MET A 22 4.91 -3.11 12.84
C MET A 22 3.70 -3.17 11.90
N TYR A 23 2.76 -2.22 12.02
CA TYR A 23 1.51 -2.18 11.26
C TYR A 23 1.50 -1.11 10.16
N GLN A 24 2.59 -0.98 9.41
CA GLN A 24 2.67 -0.08 8.27
C GLN A 24 2.76 -0.88 6.96
N SER A 25 2.00 -0.42 5.97
CA SER A 25 2.06 -0.89 4.58
C SER A 25 1.72 0.28 3.68
N ALA A 26 2.70 0.71 2.88
CA ALA A 26 2.55 1.81 1.95
C ALA A 26 3.50 1.62 0.77
N PHE A 27 3.05 1.98 -0.42
CA PHE A 27 3.90 1.96 -1.61
C PHE A 27 3.54 3.09 -2.57
N THR A 28 4.56 3.56 -3.29
CA THR A 28 4.47 4.42 -4.46
C THR A 28 5.38 3.82 -5.51
N VAL A 29 4.78 3.38 -6.61
CA VAL A 29 5.50 2.80 -7.76
C VAL A 29 5.14 3.54 -9.03
N LYS A 30 6.06 3.55 -9.98
CA LYS A 30 5.91 4.18 -11.28
C LYS A 30 6.32 3.24 -12.39
N ARG A 31 5.75 3.45 -13.56
CA ARG A 31 6.11 2.71 -14.77
C ARG A 31 7.17 3.49 -15.53
N GLN A 32 8.34 2.89 -15.72
CA GLN A 32 9.50 3.51 -16.37
C GLN A 32 9.80 2.83 -17.71
N THR A 33 8.82 2.82 -18.60
CA THR A 33 8.98 2.33 -19.97
C THR A 33 8.00 3.05 -20.89
N HIS A 34 8.41 3.23 -22.15
CA HIS A 34 7.59 3.82 -23.21
C HIS A 34 6.63 2.82 -23.85
N GLU A 35 6.88 1.51 -23.69
CA GLU A 35 6.02 0.47 -24.26
C GLU A 35 4.66 0.44 -23.57
N HIS A 36 3.58 0.14 -24.27
CA HIS A 36 2.27 -0.01 -23.63
C HIS A 36 2.16 -1.32 -22.83
N PRO A 37 1.39 -1.36 -21.73
CA PRO A 37 1.11 -2.61 -21.03
C PRO A 37 0.38 -3.61 -21.93
N ALA A 38 0.64 -4.90 -21.73
CA ALA A 38 -0.13 -5.94 -22.40
C ALA A 38 -1.61 -5.85 -22.01
N LYS A 39 -2.50 -5.98 -23.00
CA LYS A 39 -3.96 -5.98 -22.77
C LYS A 39 -4.34 -7.16 -21.89
N ASN A 40 -5.33 -6.95 -21.01
CA ASN A 40 -5.89 -8.00 -20.12
C ASN A 40 -4.86 -8.68 -19.20
N ARG A 41 -3.75 -8.00 -18.88
CA ARG A 41 -2.74 -8.46 -17.93
C ARG A 41 -2.53 -7.40 -16.84
N PRO A 42 -2.05 -7.80 -15.64
CA PRO A 42 -1.65 -6.84 -14.63
C PRO A 42 -0.64 -5.83 -15.18
N VAL A 43 -0.83 -4.55 -14.88
CA VAL A 43 0.13 -3.52 -15.24
C VAL A 43 1.31 -3.61 -14.29
N VAL A 44 2.50 -3.87 -14.84
CA VAL A 44 3.71 -3.97 -14.03
C VAL A 44 4.39 -2.60 -13.92
N PHE A 45 4.62 -2.18 -12.67
CA PHE A 45 5.28 -0.92 -12.32
C PHE A 45 6.64 -1.24 -11.70
N HIS A 46 7.70 -1.16 -12.50
CA HIS A 46 9.05 -1.56 -12.07
C HIS A 46 9.78 -0.49 -11.25
N GLY A 47 9.44 0.79 -11.42
CA GLY A 47 10.10 1.89 -10.74
C GLY A 47 9.59 2.04 -9.31
N ASN A 48 10.40 1.66 -8.33
CA ASN A 48 10.08 1.84 -6.91
C ASN A 48 10.45 3.25 -6.44
N VAL A 49 9.47 4.03 -5.97
CA VAL A 49 9.71 5.31 -5.28
C VAL A 49 9.73 5.08 -3.77
N THR A 50 8.74 4.35 -3.25
CA THR A 50 8.69 3.87 -1.87
C THR A 50 7.93 2.55 -1.84
N ASN A 51 8.36 1.59 -1.01
CA ASN A 51 7.68 0.31 -0.86
C ASN A 51 7.99 -0.28 0.51
N THR A 52 7.25 0.17 1.53
CA THR A 52 7.44 -0.26 2.92
C THR A 52 7.18 -1.76 3.03
N TYR A 53 8.15 -2.50 3.57
CA TYR A 53 8.11 -3.96 3.73
C TYR A 53 7.91 -4.77 2.45
N HIS A 54 8.08 -4.16 1.28
CA HIS A 54 7.96 -4.84 -0.02
C HIS A 54 6.59 -5.51 -0.24
N ASP A 55 5.51 -4.94 0.30
CA ASP A 55 4.15 -5.47 0.13
C ASP A 55 3.66 -5.36 -1.33
N TYR A 56 4.29 -4.51 -2.16
CA TYR A 56 4.12 -4.50 -3.62
C TYR A 56 5.26 -5.23 -4.33
N ASP A 57 4.92 -6.22 -5.16
CA ASP A 57 5.87 -6.97 -5.98
C ASP A 57 6.03 -6.34 -7.37
N THR A 58 7.20 -5.77 -7.63
CA THR A 58 7.54 -5.08 -8.89
C THR A 58 7.80 -6.03 -10.06
N SER A 59 7.92 -7.34 -9.82
CA SER A 59 8.02 -8.35 -10.88
C SER A 59 6.66 -8.79 -11.39
N THR A 60 5.65 -8.85 -10.51
CA THR A 60 4.29 -9.30 -10.86
C THR A 60 3.28 -8.17 -11.03
N GLY A 61 3.58 -6.97 -10.53
CA GLY A 61 2.68 -5.82 -10.56
C GLY A 61 1.54 -5.91 -9.53
N LYS A 62 1.75 -6.65 -8.43
CA LYS A 62 0.70 -6.97 -7.46
C LYS A 62 1.07 -6.52 -6.06
N PHE A 63 0.10 -5.90 -5.40
CA PHE A 63 0.12 -5.71 -3.96
C PHE A 63 -0.42 -6.97 -3.25
N THR A 64 0.30 -7.46 -2.24
CA THR A 64 -0.16 -8.56 -1.38
C THR A 64 -0.36 -8.03 0.03
N CYS A 65 -1.60 -8.12 0.52
CA CYS A 65 -1.96 -7.67 1.85
C CYS A 65 -1.29 -8.56 2.92
N ARG A 66 -0.33 -8.01 3.66
CA ARG A 66 0.31 -8.66 4.82
C ARG A 66 -0.43 -8.36 6.12
N ILE A 67 -0.95 -7.15 6.27
CA ILE A 67 -1.66 -6.68 7.48
C ILE A 67 -3.14 -6.49 7.13
N PRO A 68 -4.08 -7.22 7.74
CA PRO A 68 -5.51 -7.02 7.48
C PRO A 68 -5.94 -5.62 7.93
N GLY A 69 -6.69 -4.92 7.09
CA GLY A 69 -7.12 -3.55 7.37
C GLY A 69 -7.76 -2.86 6.17
N MET A 70 -8.05 -1.57 6.33
CA MET A 70 -8.54 -0.71 5.26
C MET A 70 -7.37 -0.09 4.51
N TYR A 71 -7.42 -0.14 3.18
CA TYR A 71 -6.39 0.40 2.31
C TYR A 71 -6.98 1.41 1.33
N TYR A 72 -6.22 2.47 1.09
CA TYR A 72 -6.51 3.46 0.07
C TYR A 72 -5.58 3.24 -1.12
N PHE A 73 -6.16 3.01 -2.30
CA PHE A 73 -5.43 2.87 -3.55
C PHE A 73 -5.78 4.03 -4.47
N VAL A 74 -4.76 4.70 -4.99
CA VAL A 74 -4.89 5.78 -5.97
C VAL A 74 -3.85 5.57 -7.06
N PHE A 75 -4.20 5.94 -8.28
CA PHE A 75 -3.29 5.91 -9.41
C PHE A 75 -3.46 7.17 -10.26
N HIS A 76 -2.39 7.55 -10.93
CA HIS A 76 -2.37 8.64 -11.90
C HIS A 76 -1.80 8.11 -13.21
N THR A 77 -2.41 8.51 -14.32
CA THR A 77 -2.03 8.05 -15.67
C THR A 77 -1.76 9.25 -16.57
N SER A 78 -0.70 9.15 -17.36
CA SER A 78 -0.48 10.05 -18.50
C SER A 78 -0.90 9.32 -19.77
N LEU A 79 -1.81 9.92 -20.56
CA LEU A 79 -2.37 9.29 -21.75
C LEU A 79 -1.82 9.90 -23.03
N THR A 80 -1.39 9.03 -23.94
CA THR A 80 -1.09 9.35 -25.35
C THR A 80 -2.01 8.60 -26.33
N SER A 81 -2.89 7.75 -25.81
CA SER A 81 -3.92 6.99 -26.53
C SER A 81 -5.06 6.63 -25.56
N ASN A 82 -6.20 6.15 -26.09
CA ASN A 82 -7.32 5.69 -25.28
C ASN A 82 -6.87 4.63 -24.27
N LEU A 83 -7.17 4.84 -22.99
CA LEU A 83 -6.73 3.98 -21.90
C LEU A 83 -7.88 3.70 -20.94
N CYS A 84 -8.08 2.42 -20.63
CA CYS A 84 -8.90 1.99 -19.51
C CYS A 84 -8.03 1.31 -18.47
N VAL A 85 -8.11 1.76 -17.22
CA VAL A 85 -7.45 1.14 -16.07
C VAL A 85 -8.51 0.51 -15.19
N SER A 86 -8.33 -0.77 -14.87
CA SER A 86 -9.21 -1.50 -13.96
C SER A 86 -8.44 -1.91 -12.72
N LEU A 87 -9.03 -1.67 -11.54
CA LEU A 87 -8.50 -2.11 -10.26
C LEU A 87 -9.10 -3.46 -9.89
N TYR A 88 -8.25 -4.40 -9.49
CA TYR A 88 -8.64 -5.76 -9.14
C TYR A 88 -8.28 -6.07 -7.68
N ARG A 89 -9.19 -6.78 -7.00
CA ARG A 89 -8.96 -7.39 -5.68
C ARG A 89 -9.25 -8.88 -5.80
N ASN A 90 -8.26 -9.73 -5.52
CA ASN A 90 -8.43 -11.20 -5.57
C ASN A 90 -9.08 -11.73 -6.86
N ARG A 91 -8.68 -11.18 -8.03
CA ARG A 91 -9.23 -11.48 -9.37
C ARG A 91 -10.62 -10.93 -9.68
N GLU A 92 -11.26 -10.26 -8.73
CA GLU A 92 -12.50 -9.53 -8.95
C GLU A 92 -12.21 -8.07 -9.33
N ARG A 93 -12.85 -7.56 -10.40
CA ARG A 93 -12.74 -6.16 -10.79
C ARG A 93 -13.59 -5.31 -9.86
N VAL A 94 -12.98 -4.40 -9.10
CA VAL A 94 -13.69 -3.54 -8.14
C VAL A 94 -13.94 -2.13 -8.66
N ALA A 95 -13.13 -1.65 -9.61
CA ALA A 95 -13.32 -0.35 -10.26
C ALA A 95 -12.73 -0.36 -11.67
N SER A 96 -13.23 0.53 -12.53
CA SER A 96 -12.68 0.76 -13.86
C SER A 96 -12.86 2.22 -14.25
N PHE A 97 -11.82 2.80 -14.81
CA PHE A 97 -11.78 4.19 -15.24
C PHE A 97 -11.22 4.22 -16.67
N CYS A 98 -11.93 4.88 -17.58
CA CYS A 98 -11.52 5.02 -18.96
C CYS A 98 -11.37 6.49 -19.29
N ASP A 99 -10.30 6.81 -20.00
CA ASP A 99 -10.06 8.13 -20.55
C ASP A 99 -9.75 7.97 -22.03
N HIS A 100 -10.45 8.77 -22.83
CA HIS A 100 -10.46 8.72 -24.28
C HIS A 100 -9.93 10.05 -24.78
N LEU A 101 -8.92 10.01 -25.63
CA LEU A 101 -8.47 11.20 -26.32
C LEU A 101 -9.60 11.62 -27.28
N SER A 102 -10.34 12.65 -26.90
CA SER A 102 -11.17 13.38 -27.86
C SER A 102 -10.24 14.05 -28.85
N ASN A 103 -10.38 13.71 -30.14
CA ASN A 103 -9.74 14.49 -31.19
C ASN A 103 -10.29 15.93 -31.09
N PRO A 104 -9.41 16.96 -31.02
CA PRO A 104 -9.86 18.35 -31.08
C PRO A 104 -10.53 18.69 -32.41
#